data_AF-A0A258DRX8-F1
#
_entry.id   AF-A0A258DRX8-F1
#
_cell.length_a   1.000
_cell.length_b   1.000
_cell.length_c   1.000
_cell.angle_alpha   90.00
_cell.angle_beta   90.00
_cell.angle_gamma   90.00
#
_symmetry.space_group_name_H-M   'P 1'
#
loop_
_entity.id
_entity.type
_entity.pdbx_description
1 polymer ?
#
loop_
_entity_poly.entity_id
_entity_poly.type
_entity_poly.pdbx_seq_one_letter_code
_entity_poly.pdbx_strand_id
1 'polypeptide(L)' 'MIALGPHAVFIAWAYGGVALALAGLIGWTLLDARRTAGQLAALEARGIRRRAAS' A
#
# COMPACT_ATOMS: atom_id res chain seq x y z
N MET A 1 1.21 -24.77 -29.19
CA MET A 1 2.11 -24.06 -28.25
C MET A 1 1.71 -22.59 -28.31
N ILE A 2 1.20 -22.00 -27.22
CA ILE A 2 0.92 -20.56 -27.19
C ILE A 2 2.28 -19.85 -27.13
N ALA A 3 2.93 -19.72 -28.29
CA ALA A 3 4.05 -18.80 -28.40
C ALA A 3 3.44 -17.42 -28.21
N LEU A 4 3.71 -16.83 -27.04
CA LEU A 4 3.40 -15.45 -26.73
C LEU A 4 4.05 -14.66 -27.88
N GLY A 5 3.21 -14.21 -28.83
CA GLY A 5 3.68 -13.65 -30.11
C GLY A 5 4.58 -12.42 -29.89
N PRO A 6 5.07 -11.76 -30.95
CA PRO A 6 6.04 -10.65 -30.85
C PRO A 6 5.69 -9.54 -29.82
N HIS A 7 4.41 -9.41 -29.45
CA HIS A 7 3.89 -8.44 -28.47
C HIS A 7 3.90 -8.91 -27.01
N ALA A 8 4.31 -10.14 -26.73
CA ALA A 8 4.43 -10.74 -25.40
C ALA A 8 5.15 -9.86 -24.38
N VAL A 9 6.33 -9.39 -24.78
CA VAL A 9 7.21 -8.55 -23.96
C VAL A 9 6.54 -7.21 -23.70
N PHE A 10 5.88 -6.63 -24.71
CA PHE A 10 5.12 -5.39 -24.56
C PHE A 10 3.98 -5.54 -23.55
N ILE A 11 3.19 -6.61 -23.64
CA ILE A 11 2.09 -6.91 -22.72
C ILE A 11 2.62 -7.07 -21.29
N ALA A 12 3.70 -7.85 -21.12
CA ALA A 12 4.32 -8.08 -19.83
C ALA A 12 4.79 -6.77 -19.18
N TRP A 13 5.42 -5.86 -19.94
CA TRP A 13 5.84 -4.55 -19.42
C TRP A 13 4.68 -3.59 -19.17
N ALA A 14 3.65 -3.59 -20.02
CA ALA A 14 2.48 -2.74 -19.83
C ALA A 14 1.73 -3.10 -18.53
N TYR A 15 1.41 -4.38 -18.33
CA TYR A 15 0.76 -4.84 -17.10
C TYR A 15 1.72 -4.88 -15.91
N GLY A 16 2.99 -5.20 -16.13
CA GLY A 16 4.02 -5.19 -15.10
C GLY A 16 4.22 -3.79 -14.51
N GLY A 17 4.26 -2.74 -15.35
CA GLY A 17 4.34 -1.35 -14.89
C GLY A 17 3.14 -0.95 -14.02
N VAL A 18 1.93 -1.33 -14.43
CA VAL A 18 0.71 -1.08 -13.64
C VAL A 18 0.74 -1.85 -12.33
N ALA A 19 1.14 -3.12 -12.35
CA ALA A 19 1.27 -3.95 -11.15
C ALA A 19 2.29 -3.37 -10.16
N LEU A 20 3.42 -2.86 -10.66
CA LEU A 20 4.43 -2.19 -9.84
C LEU A 20 3.90 -0.89 -9.23
N ALA A 21 3.18 -0.07 -10.01
CA ALA A 21 2.56 1.14 -9.51
C ALA A 21 1.54 0.85 -8.40
N LEU A 22 0.69 -0.16 -8.60
CA LEU A 22 -0.27 -0.62 -7.59
C LEU A 22 0.43 -1.15 -6.34
N ALA A 23 1.45 -1.99 -6.49
CA ALA A 23 2.23 -2.51 -5.38
C ALA A 23 2.92 -1.38 -4.59
N GLY A 24 3.45 -0.37 -5.28
CA GLY A 24 4.02 0.83 -4.67
C GLY A 24 2.98 1.63 -3.88
N LEU A 25 1.80 1.85 -4.44
CA LEU A 25 0.71 2.56 -3.77
C LEU A 25 0.24 1.79 -2.52
N ILE A 26 -0.02 0.49 -2.65
CA ILE A 26 -0.43 -0.38 -1.53
C ILE A 26 0.64 -0.36 -0.45
N GLY A 27 1.91 -0.55 -0.83
CA GLY A 27 3.04 -0.50 0.09
C GLY A 27 3.14 0.83 0.84
N TRP A 28 2.98 1.94 0.12
CA TRP A 28 2.99 3.28 0.71
C TRP A 28 1.83 3.47 1.70
N THR A 29 0.60 3.12 1.30
CA THR A 29 -0.58 3.21 2.16
C THR A 29 -0.42 2.36 3.43
N LEU A 30 0.13 1.16 3.32
CA LEU A 30 0.38 0.31 4.49
C LEU A 30 1.45 0.91 5.42
N LEU A 31 2.55 1.43 4.86
CA LEU A 31 3.58 2.11 5.66
C LEU A 31 3.02 3.35 6.37
N ASP A 32 2.19 4.12 5.68
CA ASP A 32 1.53 5.30 6.23
C ASP A 32 0.54 4.94 7.35
N ALA A 33 -0.29 3.91 7.13
CA ALA A 33 -1.19 3.39 8.15
C ALA A 33 -0.44 2.90 9.39
N ARG A 34 0.71 2.23 9.22
CA ARG A 34 1.54 1.77 10.35
C ARG A 34 2.16 2.92 11.13
N ARG A 35 2.59 3.99 10.44
CA ARG A 35 3.09 5.20 11.10
C ARG A 35 1.99 5.87 11.94
N THR A 36 0.80 6.00 11.36
CA THR A 36 -0.37 6.57 12.04
C THR A 36 -0.77 5.72 13.26
N ALA A 37 -0.87 4.40 13.09
CA ALA A 37 -1.21 3.49 14.17
C ALA A 37 -0.20 3.52 15.33
N GLY A 38 1.10 3.66 15.04
CA GLY A 38 2.13 3.82 16.08
C GLY A 38 1.95 5.08 16.92
N GLN A 39 1.54 6.19 16.29
CA GLN A 39 1.24 7.43 17.02
C GLN A 39 -0.01 7.29 17.88
N LEU A 40 -1.07 6.64 17.37
CA LEU A 40 -2.26 6.34 18.17
C LEU A 40 -1.92 5.44 19.37
N ALA A 41 -1.17 4.35 19.18
CA ALA A 41 -0.76 3.46 20.26
C ALA A 41 0.05 4.19 21.35
N ALA A 42 0.92 5.14 20.95
CA ALA A 42 1.66 5.97 21.89
C ALA A 42 0.76 6.94 22.69
N LEU A 43 -0.31 7.44 22.08
CA LEU A 43 -1.30 8.31 22.75
C LEU A 43 -2.24 7.50 23.66
N GLU A 44 -2.62 6.29 23.25
CA GLU A 44 -3.39 5.35 24.06
C GLU A 44 -2.60 4.89 25.29
N ALA A 45 -1.31 4.58 25.14
CA ALA A 45 -0.42 4.25 26.25
C ALA A 45 -0.26 5.40 27.25
N ARG A 46 -0.43 6.65 26.79
CA ARG A 46 -0.47 7.86 27.64
C ARG A 46 -1.84 8.12 28.28
N GLY A 47 -2.83 7.25 28.06
CA GLY A 47 -4.13 7.29 28.73
C GLY A 47 -5.08 8.39 28.22
N ILE A 48 -4.83 8.98 27.05
CA ILE A 48 -5.68 10.04 26.48
C ILE A 48 -6.93 9.41 25.84
N ARG A 49 -7.81 8.81 26.65
CA ARG A 49 -9.14 8.31 26.21
C ARG A 49 -10.29 9.27 26.52
N ARG A 50 -10.05 10.42 27.15
CA ARG A 50 -11.12 11.27 27.70
C ARG A 50 -11.69 12.34 26.75
N ARG A 51 -11.16 12.54 25.53
CA ARG A 51 -11.60 13.67 24.67
C ARG A 51 -11.88 13.27 23.21
N ALA A 52 -12.51 12.12 22.99
CA ALA A 52 -13.03 11.75 21.67
C ALA A 52 -14.56 11.46 21.68
N ALA A 53 -15.21 11.69 22.82
CA ALA A 53 -16.66 11.66 22.97
C ALA A 53 -17.16 13.08 23.24
N SER A 54 -17.12 13.92 22.23
CA SER A 54 -17.77 15.24 22.17
C SER A 54 -17.91 15.66 20.73
#